data_AF-A0A158CHE2-F1
#
_entry.id   AF-A0A158CHE2-F1
#
_cell.length_a   1.000
_cell.length_b   1.000
_cell.length_c   1.000
_cell.angle_alpha   90.00
_cell.angle_beta   90.00
_cell.angle_gamma   90.00
#
_symmetry.space_group_name_H-M   'P 1'
#
loop_
_entity.id
_entity.type
_entity.pdbx_description
1 polymer ?
#
loop_
_entity_poly.entity_id
_entity_poly.type
_entity_poly.pdbx_seq_one_letter_code
_entity_poly.pdbx_strand_id
1 'polypeptide(L)' 'MNNFGAVAHLYSVRHLDSAIEHLEQVLSLEGANSLFSKTYWRGRVVQALSTPGLAPCQHSRLQRLLERIAQS' A
#
# COMPACT_ATOMS: atom_id res chain seq x y z
N MET A 1 26.22 20.00 5.74
CA MET A 1 24.78 20.30 5.74
C MET A 1 24.04 19.09 5.20
N ASN A 2 23.30 18.42 6.07
CA ASN A 2 22.71 17.11 5.80
C ASN A 2 21.38 17.28 5.06
N ASN A 3 21.31 16.74 3.85
CA ASN A 3 20.15 16.85 2.98
C ASN A 3 19.15 15.72 3.31
N PHE A 4 18.51 15.80 4.48
CA PHE A 4 17.48 14.86 4.95
C PHE A 4 16.09 15.19 4.35
N GLY A 5 16.01 15.46 3.05
CA GLY A 5 14.81 15.98 2.40
C GLY A 5 14.11 15.08 1.37
N ALA A 6 14.70 13.94 0.98
CA ALA A 6 14.30 13.26 -0.28
C ALA A 6 13.85 11.80 -0.16
N VAL A 7 13.49 11.31 1.04
CA VAL A 7 12.88 9.97 1.20
C VAL A 7 11.42 10.07 1.65
N ALA A 8 10.75 11.17 1.32
CA ALA A 8 9.33 11.07 1.01
C ALA A 8 9.27 10.33 -0.33
N HIS A 9 9.17 8.99 -0.27
CA HIS A 9 8.90 8.13 -1.42
C HIS A 9 7.49 8.48 -1.92
N LEU A 10 7.41 9.63 -2.60
CA LEU A 10 6.29 10.06 -3.41
C LEU A 10 6.07 8.92 -4.38
N TYR A 11 4.98 8.19 -4.17
CA TYR A 11 4.44 7.32 -5.18
C TYR A 11 4.20 8.20 -6.41
N SER A 12 5.19 8.27 -7.31
CA SER A 12 4.98 8.84 -8.63
C SER A 12 3.80 8.08 -9.21
N VAL A 13 2.77 8.77 -9.70
CA VAL A 13 1.49 8.15 -10.13
C VAL A 13 1.72 6.94 -11.07
N ARG A 14 2.83 6.94 -11.82
CA ARG A 14 3.27 5.80 -12.67
C ARG A 14 3.63 4.51 -11.93
N HIS A 15 3.91 4.58 -10.63
CA HIS A 15 4.30 3.47 -9.78
C HIS A 15 3.19 3.03 -8.83
N LEU A 16 2.02 3.70 -8.85
CA LEU A 16 0.94 3.36 -7.93
C LEU A 16 0.35 1.97 -8.24
N ASP A 17 0.17 1.61 -9.51
CA ASP A 17 -0.28 0.26 -9.87
C ASP A 17 0.74 -0.81 -9.46
N SER A 18 2.04 -0.60 -9.70
CA SER A 18 3.08 -1.54 -9.25
C SER A 18 3.17 -1.64 -7.73
N ALA A 19 2.91 -0.54 -7.01
CA ALA A 19 2.84 -0.55 -5.56
C ALA A 19 1.61 -1.32 -5.04
N ILE A 20 0.46 -1.18 -5.71
CA ILE A 20 -0.75 -1.94 -5.41
C ILE A 20 -0.53 -3.43 -5.71
N GLU A 21 0.07 -3.77 -6.85
CA GLU A 21 0.43 -5.15 -7.21
C GLU A 21 1.37 -5.78 -6.16
N HIS A 22 2.38 -5.03 -5.72
CA HIS A 22 3.28 -5.50 -4.67
C HIS A 22 2.53 -5.77 -3.36
N LEU A 23 1.62 -4.87 -2.96
CA LEU A 23 0.79 -5.07 -1.76
C LEU A 23 -0.13 -6.28 -1.91
N GLU A 24 -0.76 -6.45 -3.08
CA GLU A 24 -1.60 -7.61 -3.39
C GLU A 24 -0.82 -8.92 -3.30
N GLN A 25 0.40 -8.95 -3.84
CA GLN A 25 1.25 -10.12 -3.83
C GLN A 25 1.71 -10.46 -2.42
N VAL A 26 2.25 -9.49 -1.68
CA VAL A 26 2.74 -9.72 -0.30
C VAL A 26 1.60 -10.13 0.63
N LEU A 27 0.44 -9.47 0.55
CA LEU A 27 -0.72 -9.82 1.38
C LEU A 27 -1.43 -11.10 0.94
N SER A 28 -1.10 -11.63 -0.24
CA SER A 28 -1.59 -12.94 -0.69
C SER A 28 -0.72 -14.10 -0.24
N LEU A 29 0.51 -13.85 0.24
CA LEU A 29 1.36 -14.89 0.82
C LEU A 29 0.86 -15.22 2.23
N GLU A 30 0.64 -16.50 2.51
CA GLU A 30 0.41 -16.97 3.88
C GLU A 30 1.61 -16.57 4.74
N GLY A 31 1.39 -15.71 5.74
CA GLY A 31 2.45 -15.19 6.59
C GLY A 31 2.90 -13.75 6.31
N ALA A 32 2.21 -12.99 5.47
CA ALA A 32 2.43 -11.54 5.37
C ALA A 32 2.39 -10.84 6.75
N ASN A 33 1.53 -11.34 7.64
CA ASN A 33 1.39 -10.89 9.02
C ASN A 33 2.45 -11.44 9.99
N SER A 34 3.29 -12.36 9.53
CA SER A 34 4.41 -12.92 10.29
C SER A 34 5.63 -12.00 10.25
N LEU A 35 5.85 -11.31 9.11
CA LEU A 35 6.94 -10.35 8.92
C LEU A 35 6.59 -8.95 9.45
N PHE A 36 5.37 -8.49 9.24
CA PHE A 36 4.89 -7.19 9.73
C PHE A 36 3.48 -7.29 10.29
N SER A 37 3.14 -6.44 11.25
CA SER A 37 1.80 -6.43 11.85
C SER A 37 0.72 -6.00 10.86
N LYS A 38 -0.52 -6.45 11.08
CA LYS A 38 -1.70 -6.00 10.31
C LYS A 38 -1.86 -4.47 10.30
N THR A 39 -1.53 -3.81 11.41
CA THR A 39 -1.58 -2.35 11.53
C THR A 39 -0.57 -1.65 10.62
N TYR A 40 0.62 -2.23 10.43
CA TYR A 40 1.59 -1.74 9.46
C TYR A 40 1.04 -1.81 8.03
N TRP A 41 0.51 -2.98 7.63
CA TRP A 41 -0.06 -3.17 6.29
C TRP A 41 -1.25 -2.26 6.02
N ARG A 42 -2.16 -2.13 7.00
CA ARG A 42 -3.28 -1.19 6.93
C ARG A 42 -2.78 0.25 6.71
N GLY A 43 -1.73 0.67 7.42
CA GLY A 43 -1.12 1.98 7.25
C GLY A 43 -0.63 2.22 5.83
N ARG A 44 0.03 1.23 5.20
CA ARG A 44 0.50 1.33 3.81
C ARG A 44 -0.65 1.44 2.80
N VAL A 45 -1.72 0.67 2.99
CA VAL A 45 -2.90 0.72 2.11
C VAL A 45 -3.65 2.06 2.26
N VAL A 46 -3.80 2.57 3.48
CA VAL A 46 -4.40 3.90 3.74
C VAL A 46 -3.55 5.03 3.14
N GLN A 47 -2.23 4.93 3.24
CA GLN A 47 -1.31 5.89 2.63
C GLN A 47 -1.47 5.89 1.09
N ALA A 48 -1.56 4.70 0.48
CA ALA A 48 -1.82 4.60 -0.96
C ALA A 48 -3.18 5.21 -1.35
N LEU A 49 -4.24 4.96 -0.57
CA LEU A 49 -5.57 5.55 -0.77
C LEU A 49 -5.58 7.08 -0.67
N SER A 50 -4.64 7.66 0.07
CA SER A 50 -4.52 9.12 0.21
C SER A 50 -3.84 9.78 -1.00
N THR A 51 -3.44 9.01 -2.02
CA THR A 51 -2.81 9.55 -3.23
C THR A 51 -3.83 10.30 -4.09
N PRO A 52 -3.63 11.61 -4.36
CA PRO A 52 -4.52 12.36 -5.25
C PRO A 52 -4.50 11.82 -6.68
N GLY A 53 -5.65 11.79 -7.36
CA GLY A 53 -5.75 11.32 -8.75
C GLY A 53 -5.86 9.80 -8.90
N LEU A 54 -6.24 9.10 -7.84
CA LEU A 54 -6.47 7.66 -7.82
C LEU A 54 -7.58 7.26 -8.79
N ALA A 55 -7.29 6.31 -9.69
CA ALA A 55 -8.30 5.79 -10.60
C ALA A 55 -9.34 4.93 -9.84
N PRO A 56 -10.61 4.88 -10.26
CA PRO A 56 -11.62 4.05 -9.61
C PRO A 56 -11.22 2.58 -9.45
N CYS A 57 -10.53 2.02 -10.46
CA CYS A 57 -10.02 0.65 -10.42
C CYS A 57 -8.97 0.45 -9.32
N GLN A 58 -8.03 1.41 -9.17
CA GLN A 58 -7.00 1.37 -8.13
C GLN A 58 -7.63 1.51 -6.74
N HIS A 59 -8.65 2.35 -6.60
CA HIS A 59 -9.39 2.52 -5.34
C HIS A 59 -10.08 1.21 -4.91
N SER A 60 -10.76 0.54 -5.85
CA SER A 60 -11.41 -0.76 -5.59
C SER A 60 -10.41 -1.87 -5.24
N ARG A 61 -9.20 -1.85 -5.80
CA ARG A 61 -8.12 -2.79 -5.41
C ARG A 61 -7.66 -2.55 -3.98
N LEU A 62 -7.39 -1.29 -3.62
CA LEU A 62 -6.96 -0.91 -2.27
C LEU A 62 -8.03 -1.20 -1.21
N GLN A 63 -9.32 -0.97 -1.52
CA GLN A 63 -10.43 -1.33 -0.63
C GLN A 63 -10.46 -2.84 -0.35
N ARG A 64 -10.35 -3.67 -1.38
CA ARG A 64 -10.28 -5.14 -1.21
C ARG A 64 -9.08 -5.57 -0.35
N LEU A 65 -7.95 -4.88 -0.44
CA LEU A 65 -6.80 -5.16 0.43
C LEU A 65 -7.11 -4.84 1.90
N LEU A 66 -7.82 -3.74 2.19
CA LEU A 66 -8.25 -3.43 3.56
C LEU A 66 -9.18 -4.52 4.12
N GLU A 67 -10.12 -5.01 3.32
CA GLU A 67 -11.03 -6.09 3.71
C GLU A 67 -10.25 -7.38 4.00
N ARG A 68 -9.30 -7.75 3.14
CA ARG A 68 -8.44 -8.93 3.35
C ARG A 68 -7.60 -8.81 4.62
N ILE A 69 -7.04 -7.64 4.92
CA ILE A 69 -6.27 -7.43 6.16
C ILE A 69 -7.17 -7.54 7.40
N ALA A 70 -8.44 -7.12 7.30
CA ALA A 70 -9.40 -7.23 8.39
C ALA A 70 -9.91 -8.67 8.61
N GLN A 71 -9.92 -9.49 7.57
CA GLN A 71 -10.38 -10.89 7.60
C GLN A 71 -9.27 -11.91 7.88
N SER A 72 -8.01 -11.58 7.53
CA SER A 72 -6.82 -12.30 7.99
C SER A 72 -6.68 -12.19 9.50
#